data_AF-A0A966Z834-F1
#
_entry.id   AF-A0A966Z834-F1
#
_cell.length_a   1.000
_cell.length_b   1.000
_cell.length_c   1.000
_cell.angle_alpha   90.00
_cell.angle_beta   90.00
_cell.angle_gamma   90.00
#
_symmetry.space_group_name_H-M   'P 1'
#
loop_
_entity.id
_entity.type
_entity.pdbx_description
1 polymer ?
#
loop_
_entity_poly.entity_id
_entity_poly.type
_entity_poly.pdbx_seq_one_letter_code
_entity_poly.pdbx_strand_id
1 'polypeptide(L)'
;MEPDMTAIQTNAASLANAAALASANKGTFTSLIITKQGTEKGGVIYGDDTVCTVIVTGFRYDRLVQRSLDKAQAMTDSDLERLIAGKMGYDGRGKNAVERPVTLADARDALAELVASFGETLAGTNESTTDHVFEPLIVTDENGIAETVRGARVYRCVAGDASHVCRCRVCTGDSRAPVDGQINLSGLAIGTTILSPAVNGPAPAAKSGAKTVAKDAIRACLPISRYVSYRLDPNGSGTWLLKAGGSAVAQAASNNVTIKPVALEALAG
;
A
#
# COMPACT_ATOMS: atom_id res chain seq x y z
N MET A 1 2.06 -30.63 -14.17
CA MET A 1 1.60 -30.77 -12.77
C MET A 1 2.79 -30.33 -11.93
N GLU A 2 2.90 -29.03 -11.67
CA GLU A 2 4.05 -28.50 -10.91
C GLU A 2 3.86 -28.82 -9.43
N PRO A 3 4.96 -29.14 -8.71
CA PRO A 3 4.88 -29.47 -7.28
C PRO A 3 4.38 -28.25 -6.52
N ASP A 4 3.30 -28.48 -5.77
CA ASP A 4 2.81 -27.56 -4.75
C ASP A 4 3.95 -27.32 -3.76
N MET A 5 4.37 -26.07 -3.54
CA MET A 5 5.37 -25.79 -2.52
C MET A 5 4.70 -25.98 -1.16
N THR A 6 4.87 -27.17 -0.57
CA THR A 6 4.43 -27.46 0.79
C THR A 6 5.35 -26.72 1.76
N ALA A 7 5.02 -25.46 2.09
CA ALA A 7 5.75 -24.71 3.11
C ALA A 7 5.67 -25.45 4.45
N ILE A 8 6.81 -25.78 5.05
CA ILE A 8 6.85 -26.48 6.35
C ILE A 8 7.14 -25.50 7.49
N GLN A 9 7.89 -24.42 7.23
CA GLN A 9 8.20 -23.40 8.24
C GLN A 9 8.16 -21.97 7.66
N THR A 10 7.87 -21.00 8.52
CA THR A 10 7.90 -19.56 8.20
C THR A 10 8.03 -18.73 9.48
N ASN A 11 8.51 -17.49 9.37
CA ASN A 11 8.45 -16.49 10.44
C ASN A 11 7.09 -15.79 10.54
N ALA A 12 6.15 -16.04 9.63
CA ALA A 12 4.79 -15.51 9.72
C ALA A 12 3.92 -16.30 10.72
N ALA A 13 2.95 -15.60 11.33
CA ALA A 13 1.93 -16.22 12.19
C ALA A 13 0.94 -17.11 11.41
N SER A 14 0.86 -16.97 10.08
CA SER A 14 0.00 -17.80 9.21
C SER A 14 0.83 -18.52 8.16
N LEU A 15 1.04 -19.83 8.37
CA LEU A 15 1.74 -20.71 7.42
C LEU A 15 1.01 -20.78 6.07
N ALA A 16 -0.33 -20.84 6.08
CA ALA A 16 -1.13 -20.90 4.86
C ALA A 16 -0.92 -19.67 3.96
N ASN A 17 -0.84 -18.48 4.54
CA ASN A 17 -0.56 -17.25 3.79
C ASN A 17 0.86 -17.22 3.25
N ALA A 18 1.82 -17.62 4.09
CA ALA A 18 3.21 -17.66 3.70
C ALA A 18 3.40 -18.62 2.51
N ALA A 19 2.78 -19.80 2.56
CA ALA A 19 2.76 -20.76 1.45
C ALA A 19 2.11 -20.19 0.18
N ALA A 20 0.94 -19.54 0.31
CA ALA A 20 0.24 -18.93 -0.82
C ALA A 20 1.07 -17.82 -1.49
N LEU A 21 1.84 -17.04 -0.73
CA LEU A 21 2.73 -16.02 -1.28
C LEU A 21 4.05 -16.60 -1.80
N ALA A 22 4.60 -17.65 -1.17
CA ALA A 22 5.81 -18.31 -1.63
C ALA A 22 5.59 -19.01 -2.97
N SER A 23 4.45 -19.67 -3.16
CA SER A 23 4.07 -20.24 -4.48
C SER A 23 3.96 -19.17 -5.58
N ALA A 24 3.74 -17.89 -5.20
CA ALA A 24 3.77 -16.74 -6.09
C ALA A 24 5.18 -16.36 -6.57
N ASN A 25 6.27 -16.94 -6.05
CA ASN A 25 7.62 -16.68 -6.55
C ASN A 25 7.76 -17.00 -8.05
N LYS A 26 6.87 -17.82 -8.63
CA LYS A 26 6.77 -18.10 -10.07
C LYS A 26 5.81 -17.19 -10.85
N GLY A 27 5.08 -16.30 -10.17
CA GLY A 27 4.11 -15.40 -10.76
C GLY A 27 3.79 -14.22 -9.84
N THR A 28 4.25 -13.03 -10.22
CA THR A 28 4.11 -11.75 -9.50
C THR A 28 2.66 -11.28 -9.30
N PHE A 29 1.66 -12.05 -9.71
CA PHE A 29 0.26 -11.66 -9.76
C PHE A 29 -0.51 -12.23 -8.57
N THR A 30 -1.02 -11.34 -7.74
CA THR A 30 -1.74 -11.68 -6.51
C THR A 30 -3.11 -11.03 -6.52
N SER A 31 -4.14 -11.80 -6.17
CA SER A 31 -5.49 -11.29 -5.95
C SER A 31 -5.81 -11.36 -4.46
N LEU A 32 -6.30 -10.24 -3.94
CA LEU A 32 -6.62 -10.05 -2.53
C LEU A 32 -8.05 -9.52 -2.42
N ILE A 33 -8.94 -10.35 -1.88
CA ILE A 33 -10.19 -9.85 -1.32
C ILE A 33 -9.89 -9.35 0.08
N ILE A 34 -10.32 -8.14 0.44
CA ILE A 34 -10.11 -7.56 1.77
C ILE A 34 -11.21 -6.55 2.10
N THR A 35 -11.69 -6.57 3.34
CA THR A 35 -12.47 -5.47 3.93
C THR A 35 -11.51 -4.41 4.46
N LYS A 36 -11.60 -3.19 3.94
CA LYS A 36 -10.76 -2.08 4.40
C LYS A 36 -11.07 -1.76 5.86
N GLN A 37 -10.07 -1.26 6.59
CA GLN A 37 -10.20 -0.92 8.01
C GLN A 37 -11.18 0.25 8.28
N GLY A 38 -11.59 0.98 7.25
CA GLY A 38 -12.45 2.15 7.38
C GLY A 38 -11.84 3.27 8.22
N THR A 39 -12.58 4.36 8.41
CA THR A 39 -12.23 5.48 9.27
C THR A 39 -13.43 5.83 10.13
N GLU A 40 -13.24 5.84 11.44
CA GLU A 40 -14.27 6.21 12.39
C GLU A 40 -14.36 7.74 12.51
N LYS A 41 -15.54 8.31 12.29
CA LYS A 41 -15.84 9.73 12.53
C LYS A 41 -17.18 9.84 13.25
N GLY A 42 -17.16 10.43 14.45
CA GLY A 42 -18.37 10.61 15.26
C GLY A 42 -19.05 9.29 15.64
N GLY A 43 -18.28 8.21 15.86
CA GLY A 43 -18.81 6.88 16.17
C GLY A 43 -19.32 6.07 14.96
N VAL A 44 -19.17 6.61 13.74
CA VAL A 44 -19.59 5.95 12.50
C VAL A 44 -18.37 5.56 11.67
N ILE A 45 -18.33 4.33 11.17
CA ILE A 45 -17.25 3.81 10.32
C ILE A 45 -17.59 4.11 8.85
N TYR A 46 -16.62 4.69 8.14
CA TYR A 46 -16.71 5.01 6.70
C TYR A 46 -15.60 4.32 5.91
N GLY A 47 -15.82 4.03 4.64
CA GLY A 47 -14.78 3.54 3.73
C GLY A 47 -14.23 2.14 4.04
N ASP A 48 -15.00 1.33 4.77
CA ASP A 48 -14.77 -0.08 5.07
C ASP A 48 -15.27 -1.00 3.94
N ASP A 49 -15.06 -0.60 2.68
CA ASP A 49 -15.45 -1.42 1.53
C ASP A 49 -14.77 -2.79 1.56
N THR A 50 -15.51 -3.83 1.22
CA THR A 50 -14.91 -5.10 0.80
C THR A 50 -14.58 -5.03 -0.68
N VAL A 51 -13.30 -5.14 -1.01
CA VAL A 51 -12.78 -5.02 -2.37
C VAL A 51 -12.05 -6.28 -2.79
N CYS A 52 -12.11 -6.60 -4.09
CA CYS A 52 -11.17 -7.50 -4.74
C CYS A 52 -10.13 -6.64 -5.44
N THR A 53 -8.87 -6.67 -4.98
CA THR A 53 -7.76 -5.96 -5.61
C THR A 53 -6.75 -6.96 -6.17
N VAL A 54 -6.28 -6.67 -7.38
CA VAL A 54 -5.17 -7.36 -8.00
C VAL A 54 -3.93 -6.49 -7.86
N ILE A 55 -2.88 -7.09 -7.30
CA ILE A 55 -1.58 -6.45 -7.16
C ILE A 55 -0.48 -7.24 -7.85
N VAL A 56 0.56 -6.52 -8.25
CA VAL A 56 1.81 -7.10 -8.73
C VAL A 56 2.92 -6.89 -7.71
N THR A 57 3.52 -7.98 -7.25
CA THR A 57 4.64 -7.99 -6.30
C THR A 57 5.98 -8.21 -7.01
N GLY A 58 7.09 -8.14 -6.29
CA GLY A 58 8.42 -8.49 -6.84
C GLY A 58 9.03 -7.52 -7.86
N PHE A 59 8.43 -6.34 -8.05
CA PHE A 59 9.06 -5.24 -8.78
C PHE A 59 10.09 -4.51 -7.89
N ARG A 60 11.04 -3.81 -8.51
CA ARG A 60 12.03 -2.99 -7.78
C ARG A 60 11.40 -1.65 -7.42
N TYR A 61 11.19 -1.41 -6.12
CA TYR A 61 10.61 -0.15 -5.62
C TYR A 61 11.40 1.08 -6.08
N ASP A 62 12.73 1.02 -6.04
CA ASP A 62 13.59 2.14 -6.47
C ASP A 62 13.37 2.51 -7.94
N ARG A 63 13.11 1.52 -8.82
CA ARG A 63 12.78 1.81 -10.23
C ARG A 63 11.43 2.52 -10.36
N LEU A 64 10.44 2.15 -9.55
CA LEU A 64 9.14 2.82 -9.51
C LEU A 64 9.28 4.27 -9.03
N VAL A 65 10.12 4.49 -8.02
CA VAL A 65 10.44 5.83 -7.51
C VAL A 65 11.17 6.65 -8.58
N GLN A 66 12.20 6.10 -9.23
CA GLN A 66 12.93 6.76 -10.31
C GLN A 66 12.00 7.21 -11.43
N ARG A 67 11.11 6.33 -11.93
CA ARG A 67 10.14 6.70 -12.96
C ARG A 67 9.17 7.79 -12.52
N SER A 68 8.82 7.78 -11.23
CA SER A 68 7.95 8.82 -10.66
C SER A 68 8.68 10.14 -10.54
N LEU A 69 9.97 10.12 -10.21
CA LEU A 69 10.86 11.29 -10.23
C LEU A 69 11.01 11.85 -11.64
N ASP A 70 11.35 11.02 -12.62
CA ASP A 70 11.51 11.43 -14.03
C ASP A 70 10.24 12.11 -14.54
N LYS A 71 9.07 11.50 -14.25
CA LYS A 71 7.78 12.05 -14.64
C LYS A 71 7.46 13.36 -13.92
N ALA A 72 7.78 13.46 -12.63
CA ALA A 72 7.58 14.68 -11.86
C ALA A 72 8.46 15.82 -12.38
N GLN A 73 9.74 15.56 -12.67
CA GLN A 73 10.68 16.54 -13.22
C GLN A 73 10.29 17.02 -14.62
N ALA A 74 9.60 16.19 -15.40
CA ALA A 74 9.10 16.55 -16.72
C ALA A 74 7.79 17.39 -16.68
N MET A 75 7.16 17.59 -15.52
CA MET A 75 5.92 18.36 -15.42
C MET A 75 6.18 19.85 -15.64
N THR A 76 5.37 20.45 -16.52
CA THR A 76 5.39 21.90 -16.76
C THR A 76 4.37 22.63 -15.88
N ASP A 77 4.47 23.95 -15.79
CA ASP A 77 3.45 24.76 -15.11
C ASP A 77 2.04 24.55 -15.70
N SER A 78 1.93 24.37 -17.02
CA SER A 78 0.65 24.09 -17.67
C SER A 78 0.07 22.74 -17.21
N ASP A 79 0.92 21.74 -16.99
CA ASP A 79 0.48 20.47 -16.40
C ASP A 79 -0.03 20.67 -14.97
N LEU A 80 0.69 21.44 -14.17
CA LEU A 80 0.31 21.74 -12.80
C LEU A 80 -1.01 22.50 -12.72
N GLU A 81 -1.20 23.55 -13.52
CA GLU A 81 -2.43 24.32 -13.61
C GLU A 81 -3.63 23.43 -13.96
N ARG A 82 -3.46 22.55 -14.95
CA ARG A 82 -4.49 21.58 -15.34
C ARG A 82 -4.83 20.61 -14.20
N LEU A 83 -3.84 20.18 -13.42
CA LEU A 83 -4.06 19.26 -12.30
C LEU A 83 -4.77 19.92 -11.11
N ILE A 84 -4.57 21.22 -10.89
CA ILE A 84 -5.19 21.95 -9.77
C ILE A 84 -6.47 22.70 -10.14
N ALA A 85 -6.84 22.73 -11.43
CA ALA A 85 -8.02 23.44 -11.91
C ALA A 85 -9.29 23.06 -11.12
N GLY A 86 -9.97 24.07 -10.58
CA GLY A 86 -11.20 23.91 -9.79
C GLY A 86 -11.02 23.28 -8.41
N LYS A 87 -9.79 23.03 -7.95
CA LYS A 87 -9.52 22.47 -6.62
C LYS A 87 -9.49 23.55 -5.55
N MET A 88 -10.09 23.24 -4.41
CA MET A 88 -10.07 24.05 -3.21
C MET A 88 -9.22 23.37 -2.13
N GLY A 89 -8.56 24.16 -1.31
CA GLY A 89 -7.87 23.71 -0.12
C GLY A 89 -8.09 24.68 1.03
N TYR A 90 -7.54 24.37 2.19
CA TYR A 90 -7.67 25.20 3.38
C TYR A 90 -6.37 25.91 3.71
N ASP A 91 -6.48 27.13 4.22
CA ASP A 91 -5.40 27.87 4.84
C ASP A 91 -5.65 27.99 6.36
N GLY A 92 -4.58 27.91 7.16
CA GLY A 92 -4.66 27.85 8.62
C GLY A 92 -5.00 26.46 9.19
N ARG A 93 -5.35 26.40 10.49
CA ARG A 93 -5.63 25.16 11.22
C ARG A 93 -6.94 25.24 12.01
N GLY A 94 -7.60 24.09 12.13
CA GLY A 94 -8.77 23.91 13.00
C GLY A 94 -10.02 24.69 12.54
N LYS A 95 -10.79 25.17 13.51
CA LYS A 95 -12.08 25.83 13.26
C LYS A 95 -11.98 27.14 12.46
N ASN A 96 -10.82 27.78 12.48
CA ASN A 96 -10.56 29.04 11.78
C ASN A 96 -9.95 28.84 10.38
N ALA A 97 -9.82 27.60 9.92
CA ALA A 97 -9.26 27.32 8.60
C ALA A 97 -10.20 27.87 7.51
N VAL A 98 -9.65 28.71 6.63
CA VAL A 98 -10.38 29.38 5.55
C VAL A 98 -10.18 28.61 4.26
N GLU A 99 -11.27 28.34 3.56
CA GLU A 99 -11.21 27.69 2.26
C GLU A 99 -10.74 28.69 1.19
N ARG A 100 -9.78 28.27 0.36
CA ARG A 100 -9.25 29.07 -0.74
C ARG A 100 -8.93 28.21 -1.97
N PRO A 101 -8.89 28.81 -3.18
CA PRO A 101 -8.42 28.11 -4.36
C PRO A 101 -6.98 27.63 -4.21
N VAL A 102 -6.67 26.47 -4.77
CA VAL A 102 -5.30 25.97 -4.93
C VAL A 102 -4.62 26.76 -6.05
N THR A 103 -3.43 27.29 -5.77
CA THR A 103 -2.68 28.15 -6.70
C THR A 103 -1.54 27.39 -7.38
N LEU A 104 -1.00 27.94 -8.47
CA LEU A 104 0.19 27.40 -9.12
C LEU A 104 1.40 27.40 -8.17
N ALA A 105 1.51 28.37 -7.27
CA ALA A 105 2.57 28.39 -6.25
C ALA A 105 2.46 27.17 -5.32
N ASP A 106 1.25 26.85 -4.84
CA ASP A 106 1.03 25.65 -4.01
C ASP A 106 1.45 24.37 -4.76
N ALA A 107 1.17 24.30 -6.08
CA ALA A 107 1.51 23.16 -6.91
C ALA A 107 3.02 23.03 -7.17
N ARG A 108 3.73 24.15 -7.41
CA ARG A 108 5.18 24.17 -7.55
C ARG A 108 5.88 23.74 -6.26
N ASP A 109 5.43 24.25 -5.12
CA ASP A 109 5.95 23.86 -3.81
C ASP A 109 5.70 22.36 -3.54
N ALA A 110 4.50 21.86 -3.86
CA ALA A 110 4.18 20.45 -3.75
C ALA A 110 5.03 19.56 -4.67
N LEU A 111 5.29 20.01 -5.91
CA LEU A 111 6.12 19.30 -6.87
C LEU A 111 7.57 19.23 -6.37
N ALA A 112 8.13 20.35 -5.91
CA ALA A 112 9.48 20.42 -5.37
C ALA A 112 9.65 19.47 -4.16
N GLU A 113 8.67 19.43 -3.26
CA GLU A 113 8.68 18.52 -2.11
C GLU A 113 8.63 17.05 -2.54
N LEU A 114 7.84 16.71 -3.57
CA LEU A 114 7.80 15.34 -4.11
C LEU A 114 9.13 14.94 -4.77
N VAL A 115 9.72 15.83 -5.57
CA VAL A 115 11.02 15.61 -6.23
C VAL A 115 12.12 15.38 -5.19
N ALA A 116 12.18 16.22 -4.16
CA ALA A 116 13.13 16.07 -3.06
C ALA A 116 12.94 14.72 -2.33
N SER A 117 11.70 14.39 -1.96
CA SER A 117 11.39 13.14 -1.26
C SER A 117 11.73 11.88 -2.07
N PHE A 118 11.52 11.90 -3.39
CA PHE A 118 11.97 10.81 -4.25
C PHE A 118 13.49 10.73 -4.35
N GLY A 119 14.17 11.88 -4.45
CA GLY A 119 15.63 11.95 -4.43
C GLY A 119 16.23 11.34 -3.15
N GLU A 120 15.71 11.72 -1.99
CA GLU A 120 16.12 11.15 -0.68
C GLU A 120 15.88 9.65 -0.59
N THR A 121 14.74 9.18 -1.11
CA THR A 121 14.41 7.75 -1.14
C THR A 121 15.39 6.96 -2.01
N LEU A 122 15.75 7.49 -3.19
CA LEU A 122 16.73 6.85 -4.09
C LEU A 122 18.17 6.92 -3.57
N ALA A 123 18.50 7.98 -2.82
CA ALA A 123 19.78 8.11 -2.14
C ALA A 123 19.90 7.23 -0.89
N GLY A 124 18.80 6.63 -0.42
CA GLY A 124 18.75 5.84 0.80
C GLY A 124 18.89 6.66 2.08
N THR A 125 18.69 7.98 2.01
CA THR A 125 18.79 8.89 3.17
C THR A 125 17.46 9.08 3.89
N ASN A 126 16.39 8.48 3.38
CA ASN A 126 15.08 8.50 4.00
C ASN A 126 14.98 7.39 5.06
N GLU A 127 15.16 7.73 6.34
CA GLU A 127 15.06 6.77 7.43
C GLU A 127 13.59 6.40 7.71
N SER A 128 13.23 5.15 7.43
CA SER A 128 11.93 4.61 7.80
C SER A 128 11.85 4.45 9.32
N THR A 129 10.93 5.19 9.93
CA THR A 129 10.63 5.11 11.38
C THR A 129 10.07 3.75 11.82
N THR A 130 9.84 2.81 10.89
CA THR A 130 9.25 1.50 11.15
C THR A 130 10.08 0.33 10.64
N ASP A 131 11.25 0.54 10.03
CA ASP A 131 12.01 -0.59 9.47
C ASP A 131 12.53 -1.54 10.54
N HIS A 132 12.80 -1.07 11.76
CA HIS A 132 13.24 -1.89 12.90
C HIS A 132 12.21 -2.93 13.39
N VAL A 133 10.92 -2.76 13.04
CA VAL A 133 9.84 -3.71 13.38
C VAL A 133 9.46 -4.62 12.22
N PHE A 134 10.16 -4.54 11.07
CA PHE A 134 9.89 -5.38 9.92
C PHE A 134 11.09 -6.20 9.51
N GLU A 135 10.86 -7.48 9.24
CA GLU A 135 11.82 -8.38 8.63
C GLU A 135 11.26 -8.98 7.33
N PRO A 136 12.10 -9.50 6.44
CA PRO A 136 11.62 -10.20 5.25
C PRO A 136 10.75 -11.41 5.62
N LEU A 137 9.72 -11.71 4.83
CA LEU A 137 9.01 -12.98 4.94
C LEU A 137 9.90 -14.12 4.43
N ILE A 138 10.17 -15.09 5.28
CA ILE A 138 10.97 -16.28 4.97
C ILE A 138 10.04 -17.50 4.98
N VAL A 139 10.16 -18.35 3.95
CA VAL A 139 9.47 -19.63 3.84
C VAL A 139 10.49 -20.73 3.57
N THR A 140 10.41 -21.80 4.36
CA THR A 140 11.26 -22.98 4.20
C THR A 140 10.44 -24.13 3.62
N ASP A 141 10.96 -24.72 2.54
CA ASP A 141 10.35 -25.86 1.86
C ASP A 141 10.65 -27.21 2.56
N GLU A 142 10.12 -28.29 1.99
CA GLU A 142 10.33 -29.65 2.48
C GLU A 142 11.77 -30.16 2.40
N ASN A 143 12.60 -29.53 1.57
CA ASN A 143 14.02 -29.83 1.42
C ASN A 143 14.89 -29.01 2.39
N GLY A 144 14.27 -28.16 3.22
CA GLY A 144 14.97 -27.28 4.15
C GLY A 144 15.54 -26.02 3.49
N ILE A 145 15.17 -25.71 2.24
CA ILE A 145 15.62 -24.52 1.52
C ILE A 145 14.75 -23.34 1.94
N ALA A 146 15.38 -22.31 2.50
CA ALA A 146 14.71 -21.07 2.91
C ALA A 146 14.76 -20.02 1.79
N GLU A 147 13.60 -19.48 1.43
CA GLU A 147 13.46 -18.42 0.44
C GLU A 147 12.82 -17.17 1.03
N THR A 148 13.27 -15.99 0.56
CA THR A 148 12.59 -14.73 0.84
C THR A 148 11.46 -14.49 -0.14
N VAL A 149 10.27 -14.23 0.38
CA VAL A 149 9.09 -13.94 -0.44
C VAL A 149 9.08 -12.47 -0.83
N ARG A 150 9.11 -12.19 -2.14
CA ARG A 150 9.22 -10.82 -2.65
C ARG A 150 7.97 -9.99 -2.37
N GLY A 151 8.17 -8.74 -1.95
CA GLY A 151 7.09 -7.81 -1.65
C GLY A 151 6.36 -8.12 -0.34
N ALA A 152 6.81 -9.11 0.44
CA ALA A 152 6.23 -9.45 1.73
C ALA A 152 7.25 -9.23 2.86
N ARG A 153 6.81 -8.56 3.91
CA ARG A 153 7.55 -8.40 5.17
C ARG A 153 6.71 -8.92 6.32
N VAL A 154 7.34 -9.28 7.42
CA VAL A 154 6.69 -9.76 8.64
C VAL A 154 6.93 -8.74 9.75
N TYR A 155 5.85 -8.38 10.44
CA TYR A 155 5.93 -7.54 11.63
C TYR A 155 6.51 -8.36 12.78
N ARG A 156 7.55 -7.82 13.43
CA ARG A 156 8.21 -8.43 14.58
C ARG A 156 7.93 -7.63 15.84
N CYS A 157 7.53 -8.32 16.90
CA CYS A 157 7.47 -7.77 18.24
C CYS A 157 8.89 -7.44 18.72
N VAL A 158 9.14 -6.16 19.01
CA VAL A 158 10.43 -5.68 19.57
C VAL A 158 10.34 -5.44 21.07
N ALA A 159 9.44 -6.15 21.77
CA ALA A 159 9.36 -6.08 23.22
C ALA A 159 10.69 -6.56 23.82
N GLY A 160 11.34 -5.69 24.60
CA GLY A 160 12.65 -5.96 25.18
C GLY A 160 13.84 -5.39 24.40
N ASP A 161 13.61 -4.77 23.24
CA ASP A 161 14.63 -3.93 22.60
C ASP A 161 14.77 -2.60 23.37
N ALA A 162 15.95 -2.36 23.95
CA ALA A 162 16.21 -1.13 24.72
C ALA A 162 16.21 0.14 23.85
N SER A 163 16.37 0.00 22.52
CA SER A 163 16.41 1.10 21.57
C SER A 163 15.03 1.47 21.01
N HIS A 164 14.01 0.63 21.19
CA HIS A 164 12.71 0.81 20.54
C HIS A 164 11.51 0.47 21.46
N VAL A 165 10.48 1.32 21.42
CA VAL A 165 9.22 1.05 22.13
C VAL A 165 8.30 0.20 21.25
N CYS A 166 8.02 -1.04 21.66
CA CYS A 166 7.13 -1.93 20.93
C CYS A 166 5.70 -1.39 20.86
N ARG A 167 5.12 -1.34 19.66
CA ARG A 167 3.75 -0.88 19.40
C ARG A 167 2.83 -1.98 18.89
N CYS A 168 3.14 -3.25 19.19
CA CYS A 168 2.28 -4.36 18.77
C CYS A 168 1.00 -4.42 19.63
N ARG A 169 0.00 -5.14 19.14
CA ARG A 169 -1.30 -5.34 19.81
C ARG A 169 -1.15 -5.91 21.22
N VAL A 170 -0.24 -6.87 21.41
CA VAL A 170 -0.01 -7.50 22.72
C VAL A 170 0.61 -6.51 23.72
N CYS A 171 1.58 -5.70 23.29
CA CYS A 171 2.27 -4.76 24.18
C CYS A 171 1.44 -3.52 24.51
N THR A 172 0.53 -3.11 23.63
CA THR A 172 -0.23 -1.85 23.77
C THR A 172 -1.69 -2.05 24.15
N GLY A 173 -2.25 -3.24 23.91
CA GLY A 173 -3.70 -3.49 24.02
C GLY A 173 -4.53 -2.84 22.91
N ASP A 174 -3.92 -2.12 21.96
CA ASP A 174 -4.65 -1.51 20.84
C ASP A 174 -5.03 -2.60 19.82
N SER A 175 -6.34 -2.84 19.66
CA SER A 175 -6.86 -3.82 18.70
C SER A 175 -6.52 -3.47 17.24
N ARG A 176 -6.17 -2.22 16.95
CA ARG A 176 -5.77 -1.73 15.61
C ARG A 176 -4.27 -1.89 15.35
N ALA A 177 -3.48 -2.14 16.39
CA ALA A 177 -2.05 -2.34 16.27
C ALA A 177 -1.73 -3.68 15.57
N PRO A 178 -0.56 -3.76 14.91
CA PRO A 178 -0.12 -4.98 14.26
C PRO A 178 0.17 -6.10 15.26
N VAL A 179 0.06 -7.34 14.78
CA VAL A 179 0.34 -8.55 15.57
C VAL A 179 1.73 -9.08 15.19
N ASP A 180 2.42 -9.69 16.14
CA ASP A 180 3.67 -10.40 15.86
C ASP A 180 3.45 -11.50 14.80
N GLY A 181 4.39 -11.64 13.86
CA GLY A 181 4.25 -12.55 12.73
C GLY A 181 3.26 -12.09 11.65
N GLN A 182 2.69 -10.89 11.74
CA GLN A 182 1.73 -10.38 10.74
C GLN A 182 2.42 -10.06 9.41
N ILE A 183 1.90 -10.61 8.32
CA ILE A 183 2.41 -10.34 6.97
C ILE A 183 1.93 -8.96 6.48
N ASN A 184 2.87 -8.16 5.99
CA ASN A 184 2.63 -6.93 5.25
C ASN A 184 3.01 -7.15 3.79
N LEU A 185 2.00 -7.11 2.92
CA LEU A 185 2.13 -7.38 1.50
C LEU A 185 2.09 -6.06 0.71
N SER A 186 3.21 -5.72 0.10
CA SER A 186 3.38 -4.52 -0.72
C SER A 186 3.45 -4.87 -2.20
N GLY A 187 2.77 -4.06 -3.02
CA GLY A 187 2.59 -4.33 -4.44
C GLY A 187 2.15 -3.10 -5.23
N LEU A 188 2.11 -3.24 -6.55
CA LEU A 188 1.46 -2.30 -7.45
C LEU A 188 0.04 -2.76 -7.73
N ALA A 189 -0.96 -1.96 -7.34
CA ALA A 189 -2.35 -2.23 -7.68
C ALA A 189 -2.60 -2.01 -9.18
N ILE A 190 -3.04 -3.07 -9.87
CA ILE A 190 -3.31 -3.06 -11.32
C ILE A 190 -4.79 -3.16 -11.66
N GLY A 191 -5.64 -3.51 -10.69
CA GLY A 191 -7.10 -3.52 -10.84
C GLY A 191 -7.79 -3.68 -9.48
N THR A 192 -8.96 -3.08 -9.33
CA THR A 192 -9.78 -3.20 -8.11
C THR A 192 -11.26 -3.12 -8.47
N THR A 193 -12.08 -3.96 -7.84
CA THR A 193 -13.54 -3.89 -7.89
C THR A 193 -14.09 -3.92 -6.46
N ILE A 194 -15.14 -3.14 -6.20
CA ILE A 194 -15.87 -3.14 -4.92
C ILE A 194 -16.84 -4.32 -4.96
N LEU A 195 -16.72 -5.24 -3.99
CA LEU A 195 -17.63 -6.37 -3.83
C LEU A 195 -18.80 -6.03 -2.90
N SER A 196 -18.48 -5.33 -1.80
CA SER A 196 -19.48 -4.78 -0.89
C SER A 196 -19.07 -3.34 -0.56
N PRO A 197 -19.91 -2.34 -0.87
CA PRO A 197 -19.62 -0.97 -0.50
C PRO A 197 -19.69 -0.79 1.03
N ALA A 198 -18.93 0.18 1.54
CA ALA A 198 -19.08 0.67 2.90
C ALA A 198 -20.53 1.13 3.15
N VAL A 199 -21.12 0.74 4.29
CA VAL A 199 -22.52 1.07 4.63
C VAL A 199 -22.74 2.59 4.64
N ASN A 200 -21.75 3.35 5.13
CA ASN A 200 -21.82 4.80 5.24
C ASN A 200 -21.09 5.52 4.09
N GLY A 201 -20.67 4.78 3.04
CA GLY A 201 -19.93 5.32 1.92
C GLY A 201 -18.50 5.76 2.28
N PRO A 202 -17.85 6.58 1.43
CA PRO A 202 -16.48 7.03 1.66
C PRO A 202 -16.40 7.99 2.86
N ALA A 203 -15.24 8.02 3.52
CA ALA A 203 -15.01 8.95 4.61
C ALA A 203 -15.18 10.41 4.12
N PRO A 204 -15.91 11.26 4.86
CA PRO A 204 -16.00 12.68 4.54
C PRO A 204 -14.61 13.30 4.36
N ALA A 205 -14.43 14.12 3.33
CA ALA A 205 -13.13 14.74 3.06
C ALA A 205 -12.63 15.50 4.30
N ALA A 206 -11.38 15.28 4.67
CA ALA A 206 -10.74 16.09 5.71
C ALA A 206 -10.41 17.47 5.15
N LYS A 207 -10.37 18.49 6.01
CA LYS A 207 -9.83 19.80 5.64
C LYS A 207 -8.33 19.66 5.39
N SER A 208 -7.95 19.61 4.12
CA SER A 208 -6.55 19.51 3.69
C SER A 208 -6.00 20.86 3.28
N GLY A 209 -4.73 21.11 3.59
CA GLY A 209 -4.04 22.32 3.15
C GLY A 209 -3.96 22.39 1.63
N ALA A 210 -3.98 23.59 1.04
CA ALA A 210 -3.92 23.76 -0.42
C ALA A 210 -2.71 23.05 -1.07
N LYS A 211 -1.53 23.13 -0.46
CA LYS A 211 -0.34 22.36 -0.88
C LYS A 211 -0.56 20.85 -0.83
N THR A 212 -1.23 20.33 0.20
CA THR A 212 -1.57 18.90 0.31
C THR A 212 -2.50 18.48 -0.82
N VAL A 213 -3.53 19.26 -1.11
CA VAL A 213 -4.46 19.01 -2.22
C VAL A 213 -3.72 18.99 -3.57
N ALA A 214 -2.80 19.93 -3.78
CA ALA A 214 -1.95 19.95 -4.98
C ALA A 214 -1.03 18.72 -5.04
N LYS A 215 -0.38 18.35 -3.93
CA LYS A 215 0.49 17.18 -3.82
C LYS A 215 -0.25 15.89 -4.14
N ASP A 216 -1.47 15.72 -3.65
CA ASP A 216 -2.31 14.55 -3.93
C ASP A 216 -2.71 14.49 -5.41
N ALA A 217 -3.05 15.64 -6.01
CA ALA A 217 -3.38 15.73 -7.43
C ALA A 217 -2.17 15.37 -8.32
N ILE A 218 -0.99 15.88 -8.00
CA ILE A 218 0.27 15.55 -8.70
C ILE A 218 0.57 14.06 -8.53
N ARG A 219 0.57 13.56 -7.28
CA ARG A 219 0.89 12.17 -6.97
C ARG A 219 -0.02 11.20 -7.71
N ALA A 220 -1.31 11.49 -7.84
CA ALA A 220 -2.28 10.65 -8.55
C ALA A 220 -1.90 10.38 -10.03
N CYS A 221 -1.09 11.25 -10.64
CA CYS A 221 -0.59 11.06 -12.01
C CYS A 221 0.75 10.31 -12.09
N LEU A 222 1.40 10.06 -10.96
CA LEU A 222 2.69 9.38 -10.90
C LEU A 222 2.54 7.86 -10.77
N PRO A 223 3.47 7.06 -11.30
CA PRO A 223 3.46 5.60 -11.13
C PRO A 223 3.35 5.14 -9.67
N ILE A 224 4.03 5.83 -8.76
CA ILE A 224 4.03 5.53 -7.32
C ILE A 224 2.64 5.60 -6.66
N SER A 225 1.65 6.27 -7.27
CA SER A 225 0.27 6.33 -6.74
C SER A 225 -0.40 4.97 -6.59
N ARG A 226 0.06 3.97 -7.36
CA ARG A 226 -0.49 2.61 -7.35
C ARG A 226 0.19 1.70 -6.35
N TYR A 227 1.25 2.16 -5.71
CA TYR A 227 1.90 1.41 -4.66
C TYR A 227 0.96 1.30 -3.47
N VAL A 228 0.67 0.07 -3.08
CA VAL A 228 -0.23 -0.27 -1.97
C VAL A 228 0.46 -1.25 -1.05
N SER A 229 0.13 -1.17 0.24
CA SER A 229 0.56 -2.14 1.25
C SER A 229 -0.64 -2.60 2.04
N TYR A 230 -0.79 -3.93 2.16
CA TYR A 230 -1.87 -4.59 2.88
C TYR A 230 -1.34 -5.30 4.11
N ARG A 231 -2.02 -5.07 5.23
CA ARG A 231 -1.80 -5.77 6.50
C ARG A 231 -2.68 -7.02 6.53
N LEU A 232 -2.08 -8.21 6.46
CA LEU A 232 -2.80 -9.48 6.50
C LEU A 232 -2.90 -9.94 7.96
N ASP A 233 -3.87 -9.39 8.70
CA ASP A 233 -4.09 -9.73 10.11
C ASP A 233 -4.50 -11.21 10.25
N PRO A 234 -3.70 -12.06 10.93
CA PRO A 234 -4.03 -13.47 11.11
C PRO A 234 -5.25 -13.70 12.02
N ASN A 235 -5.58 -12.71 12.87
CA ASN A 235 -6.62 -12.80 13.90
C ASN A 235 -7.83 -11.91 13.60
N GLY A 236 -7.81 -11.15 12.51
CA GLY A 236 -8.92 -10.30 12.13
C GLY A 236 -10.12 -11.15 11.71
N SER A 237 -11.26 -10.98 12.37
CA SER A 237 -12.54 -11.62 12.03
C SER A 237 -13.14 -11.17 10.68
N GLY A 238 -12.36 -10.50 9.83
CA GLY A 238 -12.73 -10.01 8.52
C GLY A 238 -11.87 -10.62 7.42
N THR A 239 -12.43 -11.67 6.81
CA THR A 239 -12.35 -12.08 5.39
C THR A 239 -11.33 -11.31 4.53
N TRP A 240 -10.07 -11.72 4.60
CA TRP A 240 -9.20 -11.55 3.45
C TRP A 240 -8.93 -12.91 2.81
N LEU A 241 -9.07 -12.98 1.49
CA LEU A 241 -8.87 -14.20 0.73
C LEU A 241 -7.78 -13.92 -0.30
N LEU A 242 -6.61 -14.47 -0.01
CA LEU A 242 -5.42 -14.32 -0.81
C LEU A 242 -5.32 -15.48 -1.81
N LYS A 243 -5.12 -15.16 -3.08
CA LYS A 243 -4.75 -16.10 -4.12
C LYS A 243 -3.55 -15.56 -4.89
N ALA A 244 -2.72 -16.46 -5.41
CA ALA A 244 -1.56 -16.15 -6.24
C ALA A 244 -1.59 -16.92 -7.57
N GLY A 245 -0.83 -16.45 -8.55
CA GLY A 245 -0.62 -17.13 -9.84
C GLY A 245 -1.93 -17.38 -10.60
N GLY A 246 -2.11 -18.57 -11.18
CA GLY A 246 -3.32 -18.93 -11.93
C GLY A 246 -4.62 -18.82 -11.11
N SER A 247 -4.56 -19.14 -9.81
CA SER A 247 -5.71 -19.00 -8.90
C SER A 247 -6.10 -17.55 -8.65
N ALA A 248 -5.12 -16.62 -8.67
CA ALA A 248 -5.39 -15.19 -8.60
C ALA A 248 -6.09 -14.69 -9.86
N VAL A 249 -5.68 -15.16 -11.04
CA VAL A 249 -6.32 -14.81 -12.31
C VAL A 249 -7.78 -15.27 -12.32
N ALA A 250 -8.04 -16.51 -11.90
CA ALA A 250 -9.39 -17.04 -11.79
C ALA A 250 -10.25 -16.21 -10.83
N GLN A 251 -9.72 -15.87 -9.64
CA GLN A 251 -10.45 -15.03 -8.68
C GLN A 251 -10.74 -13.63 -9.23
N ALA A 252 -9.77 -13.00 -9.89
CA ALA A 252 -9.95 -11.68 -10.49
C ALA A 252 -11.04 -11.70 -11.57
N ALA A 253 -11.05 -12.73 -12.43
CA ALA A 253 -12.06 -12.92 -13.47
C ALA A 253 -13.45 -13.14 -12.87
N SER A 254 -13.59 -14.03 -11.88
CA SER A 254 -14.87 -14.29 -11.20
C SER A 254 -15.44 -13.07 -10.50
N ASN A 255 -14.60 -12.13 -10.07
CA ASN A 255 -15.00 -10.89 -9.40
C ASN A 255 -15.04 -9.67 -10.33
N ASN A 256 -14.97 -9.89 -11.66
CA ASN A 256 -15.02 -8.83 -12.68
C ASN A 256 -14.00 -7.71 -12.45
N VAL A 257 -12.78 -8.05 -12.00
CA VAL A 257 -11.72 -7.07 -11.82
C VAL A 257 -11.17 -6.66 -13.18
N THR A 258 -11.33 -5.38 -13.53
CA THR A 258 -10.75 -4.83 -14.75
C THR A 258 -9.29 -4.42 -14.50
N ILE A 259 -8.36 -5.02 -15.25
CA ILE A 259 -6.95 -4.62 -15.23
C ILE A 259 -6.79 -3.33 -16.03
N LYS A 260 -6.16 -2.32 -15.43
CA LYS A 260 -5.91 -1.03 -16.06
C LYS A 260 -4.68 -1.14 -16.98
N PRO A 261 -4.76 -0.91 -18.29
CA PRO A 261 -3.61 -1.04 -19.21
C PRO A 261 -2.42 -0.16 -18.81
N VAL A 262 -2.68 1.08 -18.38
CA VAL A 262 -1.67 2.02 -17.88
C VAL A 262 -0.92 1.45 -16.65
N ALA A 263 -1.52 0.50 -15.92
CA ALA A 263 -0.88 -0.18 -14.80
C ALA A 263 0.13 -1.24 -15.23
N LEU A 264 -0.04 -1.82 -16.42
CA LEU A 264 0.94 -2.74 -17.02
C LEU A 264 2.14 -1.98 -17.60
N GLU A 265 1.95 -0.77 -18.13
CA GLU A 265 3.05 0.11 -18.54
C GLU A 265 3.96 0.52 -17.37
N ALA A 266 3.42 0.54 -16.15
CA ALA A 266 4.21 0.76 -14.94
C ALA A 266 5.12 -0.43 -14.60
N LEU A 267 4.85 -1.62 -15.16
CA LEU A 267 5.58 -2.87 -14.96
C LEU A 267 6.54 -3.20 -16.11
N ALA A 268 6.25 -2.73 -17.33
CA ALA A 268 7.15 -2.87 -18.48
C ALA A 268 8.34 -1.89 -18.34
N GLY A 269 9.50 -2.39 -17.89
CA GLY A 269 10.77 -1.65 -17.66
C GLY A 269 11.69 -2.38 -16.68
#